data_AF-A0A7Z9KEP2-F1
#
_entry.id   AF-A0A7Z9KEP2-F1
#
_cell.length_a   1.000
_cell.length_b   1.000
_cell.length_c   1.000
_cell.angle_alpha   90.00
_cell.angle_beta   90.00
_cell.angle_gamma   90.00
#
_symmetry.space_group_name_H-M   'P 1'
#
loop_
_entity.id
_entity.type
_entity.pdbx_description
1 polymer ?
#
loop_
_entity_poly.entity_id
_entity_poly.type
_entity_poly.pdbx_seq_one_letter_code
_entity_poly.pdbx_strand_id
1 'polypeptide(L)' 'PEAYTTTAKLLNLESSECLMVACHNFDLDAAKNVGFKTAFVRRPDEWGLEGPPDPNPKPHHDIIVDNFSELVSSLGISS' A
#
# COMPACT_ATOMS: atom_id res chain seq x y z
N PRO A 1 -5.26 -10.89 -7.53
CA PRO A 1 -5.89 -9.92 -8.46
C PRO A 1 -7.40 -9.77 -8.25
N GLU A 2 -8.15 -10.88 -8.22
CA GLU A 2 -9.62 -10.86 -8.15
C GLU A 2 -10.18 -10.09 -6.94
N ALA A 3 -9.53 -10.23 -5.78
CA ALA A 3 -9.87 -9.48 -4.57
C ALA A 3 -9.91 -7.96 -4.81
N TYR A 4 -8.83 -7.37 -5.33
CA TYR A 4 -8.73 -5.92 -5.57
C TYR A 4 -9.75 -5.44 -6.62
N THR A 5 -9.86 -6.14 -7.75
CA THR A 5 -10.83 -5.78 -8.79
C THR A 5 -12.28 -5.90 -8.30
N THR A 6 -12.57 -6.85 -7.42
CA THR A 6 -13.89 -7.00 -6.80
C THR A 6 -14.16 -5.88 -5.83
N THR A 7 -13.18 -5.52 -4.99
CA THR A 7 -13.29 -4.38 -4.07
C THR A 7 -13.58 -3.07 -4.81
N ALA A 8 -12.83 -2.74 -5.88
CA ALA A 8 -13.09 -1.54 -6.67
C ALA A 8 -14.52 -1.52 -7.25
N LYS A 9 -14.96 -2.66 -7.81
CA LYS A 9 -16.33 -2.83 -8.32
C LYS A 9 -17.40 -2.64 -7.24
N LEU A 10 -17.22 -3.24 -6.07
CA LEU A 10 -18.16 -3.14 -4.94
C LEU A 10 -18.25 -1.72 -4.40
N LEU A 11 -17.14 -0.96 -4.43
CA LEU A 11 -17.09 0.44 -4.05
C LEU A 11 -17.60 1.38 -5.16
N ASN A 12 -17.90 0.85 -6.35
CA ASN A 12 -18.25 1.61 -7.55
C ASN A 12 -17.21 2.69 -7.88
N LEU A 13 -15.93 2.31 -7.80
CA LEU A 13 -14.76 3.13 -8.12
C LEU A 13 -13.95 2.47 -9.24
N GLU A 14 -13.28 3.29 -10.03
CA GLU A 14 -12.21 2.82 -10.90
C GLU A 14 -11.01 2.37 -10.06
N SER A 15 -10.25 1.40 -10.56
CA SER A 15 -9.08 0.90 -9.82
C SER A 15 -8.06 2.03 -9.53
N SER A 16 -7.92 3.01 -10.43
CA SER A 16 -7.06 4.19 -10.25
C SER A 16 -7.51 5.17 -9.17
N GLU A 17 -8.76 5.05 -8.70
CA GLU A 17 -9.33 5.86 -7.61
C GLU A 17 -9.09 5.19 -6.24
N CYS A 18 -8.65 3.95 -6.22
CA CYS A 18 -8.30 3.23 -4.99
C CYS A 18 -6.81 3.37 -4.66
N LEU A 19 -6.53 3.53 -3.36
CA LEU A 19 -5.18 3.46 -2.79
C LEU A 19 -5.08 2.22 -1.91
N MET A 20 -4.21 1.28 -2.27
CA MET A 20 -3.85 0.17 -1.41
C MET A 20 -2.73 0.60 -0.44
N VAL A 21 -2.91 0.32 0.85
CA VAL A 21 -1.93 0.64 1.90
C VAL A 21 -1.51 -0.67 2.58
N ALA A 22 -0.22 -1.02 2.52
CA ALA A 22 0.29 -2.26 3.10
C ALA A 22 1.77 -2.12 3.51
N CYS A 23 2.25 -3.06 4.34
CA CYS A 23 3.68 -3.24 4.67
C CYS A 23 4.35 -4.36 3.87
N HIS A 24 3.60 -5.01 2.98
CA HIS A 24 4.04 -6.17 2.21
C HIS A 24 4.11 -5.84 0.72
N ASN A 25 5.27 -6.05 0.07
CA ASN A 25 5.42 -5.76 -1.37
C ASN A 25 4.51 -6.62 -2.24
N PHE A 26 4.28 -7.90 -1.93
CA PHE A 26 3.46 -8.78 -2.77
C PHE A 26 2.01 -8.27 -2.90
N ASP A 27 1.50 -7.64 -1.84
CA ASP A 27 0.14 -7.11 -1.76
C ASP A 27 0.02 -5.84 -2.62
N LEU A 28 1.01 -4.95 -2.48
CA LEU A 28 1.09 -3.73 -3.29
C LEU A 28 1.33 -4.04 -4.77
N ASP A 29 2.19 -5.01 -5.10
CA ASP A 29 2.42 -5.44 -6.49
C ASP A 29 1.12 -5.94 -7.13
N ALA A 30 0.36 -6.76 -6.39
CA ALA A 30 -0.91 -7.30 -6.88
C ALA A 30 -1.98 -6.21 -7.06
N ALA A 31 -2.00 -5.20 -6.19
CA ALA A 31 -2.86 -4.03 -6.32
C ALA A 31 -2.43 -3.12 -7.50
N LYS A 32 -1.14 -2.85 -7.63
CA LYS A 32 -0.56 -2.06 -8.74
C LYS A 32 -0.90 -2.66 -10.09
N ASN A 33 -0.79 -3.99 -10.21
CA ASN A 33 -1.09 -4.73 -11.44
C ASN A 33 -2.55 -4.62 -11.90
N VAL A 34 -3.48 -4.28 -11.00
CA VAL A 34 -4.89 -4.04 -11.36
C VAL A 34 -5.22 -2.55 -11.50
N GLY A 35 -4.24 -1.66 -11.33
CA GLY A 35 -4.38 -0.21 -11.53
C GLY A 35 -4.59 0.60 -10.26
N PHE A 36 -4.43 0.01 -9.06
CA PHE A 36 -4.51 0.76 -7.80
C PHE A 36 -3.28 1.65 -7.63
N LYS A 37 -3.46 2.78 -6.94
CA LYS A 37 -2.33 3.48 -6.31
C LYS A 37 -1.84 2.65 -5.12
N THR A 38 -0.58 2.82 -4.76
CA THR A 38 0.10 2.00 -3.74
C THR A 38 0.85 2.83 -2.73
N ALA A 39 0.64 2.55 -1.44
CA ALA A 39 1.37 3.13 -0.33
C ALA A 39 2.01 2.03 0.53
N PHE A 40 3.34 2.02 0.56
CA PHE A 40 4.11 1.19 1.47
C PHE A 40 4.29 1.90 2.81
N VAL A 41 3.86 1.26 3.90
CA VAL A 41 4.08 1.74 5.28
C VAL A 41 4.99 0.75 5.99
N ARG A 42 6.17 1.19 6.45
CA ARG A 42 7.13 0.29 7.12
C ARG A 42 6.55 -0.28 8.42
N ARG A 43 6.82 -1.57 8.64
CA ARG A 43 6.52 -2.28 9.89
C ARG A 43 7.71 -3.17 10.29
N PRO A 44 8.84 -2.58 10.71
CA PRO A 44 10.06 -3.35 11.02
C PRO A 44 9.85 -4.37 12.15
N ASP A 45 8.93 -4.09 13.08
CA ASP A 45 8.68 -4.93 14.25
C ASP A 45 7.53 -5.93 14.05
N GLU A 46 6.90 -6.01 12.87
CA GLU A 46 5.76 -6.92 12.62
C GLU A 46 6.09 -8.39 12.92
N TRP A 47 7.33 -8.78 12.64
CA TRP A 47 7.84 -10.14 12.80
C TRP A 47 8.78 -10.28 14.01
N GLY A 48 8.83 -9.26 14.88
CA GLY A 48 9.75 -9.23 16.01
C GLY A 48 11.21 -9.34 15.56
N LEU A 49 12.00 -10.18 16.26
CA LEU A 49 13.44 -10.33 16.04
C LEU A 49 13.82 -10.87 14.65
N GLU A 50 12.92 -11.60 13.99
CA GLU A 50 13.19 -12.15 12.66
C GLU A 50 13.13 -11.07 11.57
N GLY A 51 12.39 -9.99 11.81
CA GLY A 51 12.15 -8.94 10.84
C GLY A 51 11.32 -9.39 9.64
N PRO A 52 10.80 -8.46 8.83
CA PRO A 52 9.99 -8.83 7.68
C PRO A 52 10.84 -9.53 6.61
N PRO A 53 10.29 -10.55 5.92
CA PRO A 53 11.01 -11.29 4.89
C PRO A 53 11.37 -10.43 3.67
N ASP A 54 10.63 -9.34 3.45
CA ASP A 54 10.87 -8.38 2.38
C ASP A 54 10.78 -6.93 2.91
N PRO A 55 11.81 -6.46 3.65
CA PRO A 55 11.78 -5.19 4.37
C PRO A 55 11.95 -3.97 3.46
N ASN A 56 12.41 -4.20 2.22
CA ASN A 56 12.79 -3.14 1.30
C ASN A 56 11.63 -2.84 0.35
N PRO A 57 11.00 -1.65 0.44
CA PRO A 57 9.94 -1.29 -0.47
C PRO A 57 10.48 -1.19 -1.90
N LYS A 58 9.71 -1.71 -2.85
CA LYS A 58 10.05 -1.57 -4.27
C LYS A 58 9.84 -0.11 -4.72
N PRO A 59 10.75 0.46 -5.53
CA PRO A 59 10.71 1.88 -5.90
C PRO A 59 9.55 2.26 -6.83
N HIS A 60 8.79 1.28 -7.31
CA HIS A 60 7.64 1.55 -8.18
C HIS A 60 6.35 1.84 -7.39
N HIS A 61 6.34 1.71 -6.06
CA HIS A 61 5.20 2.11 -5.23
C HIS A 61 5.06 3.64 -5.22
N ASP A 62 3.83 4.15 -5.17
CA ASP A 62 3.57 5.58 -5.32
C ASP A 62 3.93 6.39 -4.08
N ILE A 63 3.75 5.80 -2.89
CA ILE A 63 4.07 6.41 -1.60
C ILE A 63 4.86 5.39 -0.78
N ILE A 64 5.96 5.82 -0.17
CA ILE A 64 6.77 5.01 0.74
C ILE A 64 7.02 5.85 2.00
N VAL A 65 6.52 5.38 3.14
CA VAL A 65 6.56 6.11 4.41
C VAL A 65 6.84 5.17 5.58
N ASP A 66 7.29 5.73 6.70
CA ASP A 66 7.64 4.94 7.89
C ASP A 66 6.45 4.74 8.83
N ASN A 67 5.40 5.56 8.72
CA ASN A 67 4.23 5.52 9.59
C ASN A 67 2.99 6.18 8.94
N PHE A 68 1.84 6.07 9.60
CA PHE A 68 0.59 6.66 9.11
C PHE A 68 0.53 8.18 9.17
N SER A 69 1.27 8.83 10.08
CA SER A 69 1.32 10.29 10.15
C SER A 69 2.00 10.89 8.91
N GLU A 70 3.06 10.24 8.44
CA GLU A 70 3.71 10.55 7.16
C GLU A 70 2.82 10.23 5.96
N LEU A 71 2.03 9.15 6.01
CA LEU A 71 1.04 8.86 4.96
C LEU A 71 0.02 9.98 4.83
N VAL A 72 -0.57 10.41 5.94
CA VAL A 72 -1.54 11.52 5.99
C VAL A 72 -0.93 12.79 5.40
N SER A 73 0.31 13.10 5.78
CA SER A 73 1.06 14.25 5.25
C SER A 73 1.30 14.13 3.73
N SER A 74 1.64 12.93 3.25
CA SER A 74 1.86 12.65 1.82
C SER A 74 0.59 12.77 0.98
N LEU A 75 -0.58 12.56 1.59
CA LEU A 75 -1.88 12.75 0.95
C LEU A 75 -2.37 14.21 0.98
N GLY A 76 -1.59 15.13 1.56
CA GLY A 76 -1.95 16.54 1.68
C GLY A 76 -3.09 16.80 2.66
N ILE A 77 -3.39 15.84 3.54
CA ILE A 77 -4.41 15.98 4.57
C ILE A 77 -3.74 16.60 5.80
N SER A 78 -4.17 17.80 6.18
CA SER A 78 -3.80 18.41 7.46
C SER A 78 -4.84 18.01 8.49
N SER A 79 -4.42 17.37 9.59
CA SER A 79 -5.25 17.06 10.75
C SER A 79 -5.67 18.31 11.51
#